data_AF-A0A4Y2AYI7-F1
#
_entry.id   AF-A0A4Y2AYI7-F1
#
_cell.length_a   1.000
_cell.length_b   1.000
_cell.length_c   1.000
_cell.angle_alpha   90.00
_cell.angle_beta   90.00
_cell.angle_gamma   90.00
#
_symmetry.space_group_name_H-M   'P 1'
#
loop_
_entity.id
_entity.type
_entity.pdbx_description
1 polymer ?
#
loop_
_entity_poly.entity_id
_entity_poly.type
_entity_poly.pdbx_seq_one_letter_code
_entity_poly.pdbx_strand_id
1 'polypeptide(L)'
;MKHLLLFLHAFSGCDTTSSFYRQGKKRFVKLNLRNEALLQITQVSVSKQVQLDRIVDARQRLLVAPYGGKDDVTLNGLRFQVFTKSLVKANFNLASLP
;
A
#
# COMPACT_ATOMS: atom_id res chain seq x y z
N MET A 1 16.08 8.64 8.02
CA MET A 1 16.00 8.22 6.60
C MET A 1 16.34 6.73 6.36
N LYS A 2 17.39 6.14 6.93
CA LYS A 2 17.78 4.73 6.67
C LYS A 2 16.66 3.70 6.90
N HIS A 3 16.01 3.72 8.07
CA HIS A 3 14.92 2.77 8.40
C HIS A 3 13.70 2.89 7.47
N LEU A 4 13.40 4.11 7.01
CA LEU A 4 12.33 4.38 6.07
C LEU A 4 12.58 3.67 4.72
N LEU A 5 13.81 3.80 4.20
CA LEU A 5 14.18 3.19 2.92
C LEU A 5 14.18 1.66 3.00
N LEU A 6 14.67 1.09 4.11
CA LEU A 6 14.62 -0.35 4.36
C LEU A 6 13.18 -0.86 4.44
N PHE A 7 12.31 -0.14 5.15
CA PHE A 7 10.89 -0.47 5.22
C PHE A 7 10.25 -0.41 3.84
N LEU A 8 10.45 0.66 3.07
CA LEU A 8 9.90 0.75 1.71
C LEU A 8 10.44 -0.36 0.80
N HIS A 9 11.71 -0.76 0.94
CA HIS A 9 12.30 -1.85 0.18
C HIS A 9 11.63 -3.19 0.48
N ALA A 10 11.41 -3.50 1.76
CA ALA A 10 10.77 -4.74 2.18
C ALA A 10 9.26 -4.72 1.88
N PHE A 11 8.56 -3.64 2.20
CA PHE A 11 7.12 -3.53 2.05
C PHE A 11 6.65 -3.54 0.59
N SER A 12 7.45 -3.02 -0.33
CA SER A 12 7.14 -3.03 -1.77
C SER A 12 7.55 -4.30 -2.51
N GLY A 13 8.16 -5.25 -1.79
CA GLY A 13 8.73 -6.48 -2.32
C GLY A 13 10.26 -6.49 -2.36
N CYS A 14 10.86 -7.50 -1.76
CA CYS A 14 12.29 -7.81 -1.73
C CYS A 14 12.54 -9.30 -1.98
N ASP A 15 13.76 -9.80 -1.77
CA ASP A 15 14.09 -11.21 -2.02
C ASP A 15 13.22 -12.19 -1.22
N THR A 16 12.67 -11.75 -0.07
CA THR A 16 11.82 -12.57 0.81
C THR A 16 10.34 -12.15 0.81
N THR A 17 9.95 -11.13 0.06
CA THR A 17 8.56 -10.63 0.03
C THR A 17 8.10 -10.33 -1.39
N SER A 18 6.89 -10.77 -1.73
CA SER A 18 6.34 -10.52 -3.07
C SER A 18 6.06 -9.04 -3.29
N SER A 19 6.24 -8.59 -4.54
CA SER A 19 5.87 -7.24 -4.95
C SER A 19 4.37 -7.11 -5.22
N PHE A 20 3.81 -5.92 -5.03
CA PHE A 20 2.42 -5.62 -5.39
C PHE A 20 2.17 -5.78 -6.90
N TYR A 21 1.14 -6.55 -7.24
CA TYR A 21 0.79 -6.89 -8.62
C TYR A 21 0.53 -5.63 -9.47
N ARG A 22 1.25 -5.50 -10.59
CA ARG A 22 1.18 -4.36 -11.54
C ARG A 22 1.43 -2.97 -10.94
N GLN A 23 1.91 -2.87 -9.69
CA GLN A 23 2.28 -1.58 -9.11
C GLN A 23 3.73 -1.25 -9.40
N GLY A 24 4.62 -2.22 -9.25
CA GLY A 24 6.06 -2.06 -9.47
C GLY A 24 6.76 -1.29 -8.34
N LYS A 25 7.91 -1.82 -7.88
CA LYS A 25 8.68 -1.29 -6.74
C LYS A 25 9.05 0.19 -6.87
N LYS A 26 9.56 0.60 -8.03
CA LYS A 26 9.96 1.99 -8.30
C LYS A 26 8.78 2.97 -8.20
N ARG A 27 7.60 2.60 -8.71
CA ARG A 27 6.39 3.43 -8.64
C ARG A 27 5.93 3.59 -7.20
N PHE A 28 5.90 2.49 -6.43
CA PHE A 28 5.53 2.54 -5.01
C PHE A 28 6.46 3.43 -4.19
N VAL A 29 7.78 3.28 -4.33
CA VAL A 29 8.76 4.10 -3.60
C VAL A 29 8.62 5.57 -4.00
N LYS A 30 8.49 5.87 -5.29
CA LYS A 30 8.29 7.24 -5.80
C LYS A 30 6.99 7.87 -5.27
N LEU A 31 5.90 7.09 -5.17
CA LEU A 31 4.63 7.55 -4.62
C LEU A 31 4.79 7.97 -3.15
N ASN A 32 5.43 7.12 -2.34
CA ASN A 32 5.63 7.39 -0.92
C ASN A 32 6.58 8.57 -0.65
N LEU A 33 7.63 8.73 -1.47
CA LEU A 33 8.59 9.82 -1.29
C LEU A 33 8.09 11.18 -1.81
N ARG A 34 7.08 11.21 -2.69
CA ARG A 34 6.54 12.45 -3.27
C ARG A 34 5.24 12.92 -2.62
N ASN A 35 4.64 12.09 -1.79
CA ASN A 35 3.40 12.42 -1.09
C ASN A 35 3.71 12.56 0.40
N GLU A 36 3.68 13.79 0.91
CA GLU A 36 3.97 14.10 2.32
C GLU A 36 3.09 13.31 3.30
N ALA A 37 1.80 13.10 2.98
CA ALA A 37 0.92 12.32 3.84
C ALA A 37 1.36 10.85 3.91
N LEU A 38 1.69 10.23 2.76
CA LEU A 38 2.21 8.86 2.73
C LEU A 38 3.59 8.74 3.39
N LEU A 39 4.43 9.77 3.27
CA LEU A 39 5.72 9.82 3.92
C LEU A 39 5.56 9.79 5.46
N GLN A 40 4.64 10.59 6.00
CA GLN A 40 4.32 10.59 7.44
C GLN A 40 3.76 9.23 7.90
N ILE A 41 2.86 8.63 7.13
CA ILE A 41 2.32 7.29 7.41
C ILE A 41 3.43 6.23 7.41
N THR A 42 4.38 6.34 6.48
CA THR A 42 5.55 5.46 6.41
C THR A 42 6.45 5.65 7.63
N GLN A 43 6.61 6.88 8.14
CA GLN A 43 7.36 7.15 9.38
C GLN A 43 6.67 6.53 10.59
N VAL A 44 5.33 6.62 10.69
CA VAL A 44 4.56 5.94 11.74
C VAL A 44 4.78 4.42 11.70
N SER A 45 4.81 3.84 10.50
CA SER A 45 4.96 2.39 10.29
C SER A 45 6.30 1.80 10.74
N VAL A 46 7.32 2.65 10.91
CA VAL A 46 8.67 2.29 11.38
C VAL A 46 8.96 2.79 12.80
N SER A 47 8.00 3.43 13.46
CA SER A 47 8.16 3.95 14.82
C SER A 47 8.10 2.83 15.86
N LYS A 48 8.99 2.90 16.87
CA LYS A 48 9.07 1.92 17.96
C LYS A 48 8.12 2.21 19.13
N GLN A 49 7.65 3.45 19.25
CA GLN A 49 6.86 3.94 20.39
C GLN A 49 5.34 3.98 20.13
N VAL A 50 4.89 3.51 18.96
CA VAL A 50 3.50 3.69 18.51
C VAL A 50 2.66 2.46 18.87
N GLN A 51 1.41 2.72 19.26
CA GLN A 51 0.42 1.69 19.54
C GLN A 51 0.15 0.80 18.31
N LEU A 52 -0.09 -0.49 18.54
CA LEU A 52 -0.20 -1.51 17.48
C LEU A 52 -1.30 -1.17 16.46
N ASP A 53 -2.45 -0.67 16.90
CA ASP A 53 -3.58 -0.25 16.07
C ASP A 53 -3.18 0.81 15.05
N ARG A 54 -2.37 1.80 15.46
CA ARG A 54 -1.88 2.86 14.58
C ARG A 54 -0.90 2.34 13.54
N ILE A 55 -0.10 1.33 13.89
CA ILE A 55 0.81 0.68 12.91
C ILE A 55 -0.01 -0.12 11.89
N VAL A 56 -1.04 -0.84 12.34
CA VAL A 56 -1.94 -1.60 11.46
C VAL A 56 -2.67 -0.67 10.50
N ASP A 57 -3.25 0.42 11.01
CA ASP A 57 -3.90 1.45 10.19
C ASP A 57 -2.92 2.06 9.17
N ALA A 58 -1.73 2.46 9.62
CA ALA A 58 -0.72 3.05 8.74
C ALA A 58 -0.32 2.08 7.61
N ARG A 59 -0.07 0.81 7.92
CA ARG A 59 0.28 -0.21 6.92
C ARG A 59 -0.87 -0.50 5.96
N GLN A 60 -2.10 -0.50 6.44
CA GLN A 60 -3.28 -0.64 5.58
C GLN A 60 -3.37 0.52 4.58
N ARG A 61 -3.21 1.76 5.05
CA ARG A 61 -3.21 2.98 4.21
C ARG A 61 -2.12 2.93 3.14
N LEU A 62 -0.93 2.46 3.51
CA LEU A 62 0.18 2.26 2.55
C LEU A 62 -0.13 1.19 1.50
N LEU A 63 -0.85 0.13 1.88
CA LEU A 63 -1.20 -0.98 0.98
C LEU A 63 -2.27 -0.56 -0.05
N VAL A 64 -3.25 0.26 0.35
CA VAL A 64 -4.32 0.72 -0.56
C VAL A 64 -3.89 1.85 -1.50
N ALA A 65 -2.93 2.69 -1.08
CA ALA A 65 -2.46 3.85 -1.84
C ALA A 65 -2.03 3.54 -3.30
N PRO A 66 -1.20 2.52 -3.61
CA PRO A 66 -0.80 2.25 -5.00
C PRO A 66 -1.97 1.85 -5.91
N TYR A 67 -3.06 1.34 -5.34
CA TYR A 67 -4.28 0.96 -6.04
C TYR A 67 -5.31 2.10 -6.14
N GLY A 68 -4.97 3.30 -5.68
CA GLY A 68 -5.85 4.48 -5.72
C GLY A 68 -6.87 4.54 -4.58
N GLY A 69 -6.67 3.77 -3.50
CA GLY A 69 -7.46 3.92 -2.28
C GLY A 69 -7.24 5.29 -1.64
N LYS A 70 -8.32 5.86 -1.09
CA LYS A 70 -8.31 7.10 -0.30
C LYS A 70 -8.13 6.79 1.18
N ASP A 71 -7.90 7.82 2.00
CA ASP A 71 -7.59 7.70 3.42
C ASP A 71 -8.67 7.00 4.26
N ASP A 72 -9.93 7.05 3.83
CA ASP A 72 -11.11 6.48 4.48
C ASP A 72 -11.45 5.06 3.98
N VAL A 73 -10.76 4.59 2.93
CA VAL A 73 -11.10 3.32 2.29
C VAL A 73 -10.32 2.17 2.94
N THR A 74 -11.06 1.25 3.54
CA THR A 74 -10.48 0.00 4.05
C THR A 74 -9.98 -0.89 2.90
N LEU A 75 -9.01 -1.76 3.17
CA LEU A 75 -8.53 -2.72 2.18
C LEU A 75 -9.67 -3.54 1.55
N ASN A 76 -10.57 -4.06 2.39
CA ASN A 76 -11.72 -4.83 1.92
C ASN A 76 -12.74 -3.95 1.16
N GLY A 77 -12.94 -2.71 1.59
CA GLY A 77 -13.76 -1.74 0.86
C GLY A 77 -13.22 -1.48 -0.55
N LEU A 78 -11.90 -1.31 -0.69
CA LEU A 78 -11.26 -1.14 -1.98
C LEU A 78 -11.37 -2.39 -2.85
N ARG A 79 -11.10 -3.57 -2.28
CA ARG A 79 -11.24 -4.86 -2.97
C ARG A 79 -12.66 -5.04 -3.52
N PHE A 80 -13.66 -4.79 -2.68
CA PHE A 80 -15.06 -4.88 -3.07
C PHE A 80 -15.37 -3.89 -4.20
N GLN A 81 -14.95 -2.63 -4.08
CA GLN A 81 -15.18 -1.62 -5.12
C GLN A 81 -14.51 -2.01 -6.47
N VAL A 82 -13.26 -2.49 -6.45
CA VAL A 82 -12.55 -2.90 -7.66
C VAL A 82 -13.19 -4.14 -8.28
N PHE A 83 -13.61 -5.09 -7.46
CA PHE A 83 -14.34 -6.29 -7.88
C PHE A 83 -15.70 -5.94 -8.49
N THR A 84 -16.52 -5.11 -7.86
CA THR A 84 -17.81 -4.70 -8.41
C THR A 84 -17.64 -3.99 -9.76
N LYS A 85 -16.64 -3.11 -9.88
CA LYS A 85 -16.31 -2.44 -11.16
C LYS A 85 -15.81 -3.39 -12.22
N SER A 86 -15.38 -4.59 -11.86
CA SER A 86 -14.87 -5.56 -12.81
C SER A 86 -15.94 -6.48 -13.39
N LEU A 87 -17.11 -6.59 -12.75
CA LEU A 87 -18.24 -7.38 -13.25
C LEU A 87 -18.74 -6.92 -14.63
N VAL A 88 -18.50 -5.66 -15.00
CA VAL A 88 -18.85 -5.10 -16.31
C VAL A 88 -17.71 -5.21 -17.34
N LYS A 89 -16.57 -5.81 -16.98
CA LYS A 89 -15.38 -5.95 -17.85
C LYS A 89 -15.24 -7.40 -18.30
N ALA A 90 -15.08 -7.60 -19.61
CA ALA A 90 -14.92 -8.94 -20.19
C ALA A 90 -13.67 -9.69 -19.69
N ASN A 91 -12.58 -8.99 -19.34
CA ASN A 91 -11.28 -9.60 -19.04
C ASN A 91 -10.70 -9.13 -17.69
N PHE A 92 -11.45 -9.34 -16.60
CA PHE A 92 -10.94 -9.04 -15.26
C PHE A 92 -9.95 -10.10 -14.78
N ASN A 93 -8.81 -9.65 -14.22
CA ASN A 93 -7.88 -10.51 -13.51
C ASN A 93 -8.00 -10.28 -12.00
N LEU A 94 -8.36 -11.32 -11.25
CA LEU A 94 -8.50 -11.28 -9.81
C LEU A 94 -7.21 -10.84 -9.08
N ALA A 95 -6.03 -11.11 -9.66
CA ALA A 95 -4.74 -10.66 -9.13
C ALA A 95 -4.58 -9.13 -9.13
N SER A 96 -5.45 -8.38 -9.83
CA SER A 96 -5.46 -6.91 -9.81
C SER A 96 -6.10 -6.31 -8.55
N LEU A 97 -6.71 -7.13 -7.70
CA LEU A 97 -7.14 -6.71 -6.39
C LEU A 97 -5.91 -6.44 -5.48
N PRO A 98 -5.97 -5.41 -4.61
CA PRO A 98 -4.98 -5.20 -3.55
C PRO A 98 -4.94 -6.36 -2.55
#